data_AF-A0A2V2GPQ1-F1
#
_entry.id   AF-A0A2V2GPQ1-F1
#
_cell.length_a   1.000
_cell.length_b   1.000
_cell.length_c   1.000
_cell.angle_alpha   90.00
_cell.angle_beta   90.00
_cell.angle_gamma   90.00
#
_symmetry.space_group_name_H-M   'P 1'
#
loop_
_entity.id
_entity.type
_entity.pdbx_description
1 polymer ?
#
loop_
_entity_poly.entity_id
_entity_poly.type
_entity_poly.pdbx_seq_one_letter_code
_entity_poly.pdbx_strand_id
1 'polypeptide(L)'
;MIGPPSSPDRDGLMMGDFFGSKGKHIVCGGTTAHLAASYLGKPLEVVLDYQSSTIPPIGRIEGVELVTEGVVTIGLALEAAKRYLSYGCDDFRDTAKTDGVSALCRLLFDAEEPINFYIGTAVNDAHQAPKLEIDFNHKMEVINGLIDALGKMRKEVTAKFY
;
A
#
# COMPACT_ATOMS: atom_id res chain seq x y z
N MET A 1 -1.10 4.99 1.51
CA MET A 1 -2.49 4.82 2.01
C MET A 1 -2.96 3.41 1.74
N ILE A 2 -3.55 2.74 2.73
CA ILE A 2 -3.90 1.31 2.67
C ILE A 2 -5.30 1.11 3.29
N GLY A 3 -6.26 0.65 2.50
CA GLY A 3 -7.64 0.42 2.95
C GLY A 3 -8.47 1.69 3.16
N PRO A 4 -9.81 1.61 3.11
CA PRO A 4 -10.70 2.73 3.43
C PRO A 4 -10.83 2.92 4.95
N PRO A 5 -11.17 4.14 5.42
CA PRO A 5 -11.33 4.44 6.84
C PRO A 5 -12.47 3.66 7.48
N SER A 6 -12.57 3.64 8.81
CA SER A 6 -13.58 2.84 9.52
C SER A 6 -15.03 3.16 9.16
N SER A 7 -15.29 4.35 8.61
CA SER A 7 -16.60 4.81 8.19
C SER A 7 -16.49 5.83 7.04
N PRO A 8 -17.45 5.85 6.09
CA PRO A 8 -17.41 6.75 4.93
C PRO A 8 -17.40 8.25 5.25
N ASP A 9 -17.91 8.68 6.41
CA ASP A 9 -17.85 10.07 6.86
C ASP A 9 -16.41 10.56 7.08
N ARG A 10 -15.46 9.64 7.25
CA ARG A 10 -14.03 9.92 7.39
C ARG A 10 -13.26 9.90 6.07
N ASP A 11 -13.91 9.57 4.94
CA ASP A 11 -13.24 9.50 3.63
C ASP A 11 -12.56 10.82 3.29
N GLY A 12 -13.29 11.94 3.41
CA GLY A 12 -12.74 13.27 3.12
C GLY A 12 -11.58 13.67 4.02
N LEU A 13 -11.62 13.27 5.31
CA LEU A 13 -10.54 13.53 6.26
C LEU A 13 -9.28 12.75 5.90
N MET A 14 -9.41 11.44 5.65
CA MET A 14 -8.26 10.59 5.29
C MET A 14 -7.63 11.04 3.97
N MET A 15 -8.44 11.36 2.96
CA MET A 15 -7.96 11.84 1.65
C MET A 15 -7.30 13.22 1.77
N GLY A 16 -7.89 14.13 2.55
CA GLY A 16 -7.33 15.46 2.79
C GLY A 16 -5.98 15.40 3.51
N ASP A 17 -5.86 14.59 4.56
CA ASP A 17 -4.60 14.40 5.28
C ASP A 17 -3.54 13.70 4.41
N PHE A 18 -3.96 12.78 3.53
CA PHE A 18 -3.07 12.06 2.63
C PHE A 18 -2.55 12.98 1.52
N PHE A 19 -3.43 13.58 0.71
CA PHE A 19 -3.04 14.41 -0.44
C PHE A 19 -2.58 15.82 -0.06
N GLY A 20 -2.89 16.29 1.15
CA GLY A 20 -2.32 17.50 1.72
C GLY A 20 -0.88 17.33 2.21
N SER A 21 -0.41 16.09 2.35
CA SER A 21 0.98 15.81 2.70
C SER A 21 1.90 16.01 1.49
N LYS A 22 3.15 16.43 1.75
CA LYS A 22 4.16 16.57 0.69
C LYS A 22 4.79 15.21 0.39
N GLY A 23 5.16 15.01 -0.87
CA GLY A 23 5.94 13.86 -1.31
C GLY A 23 5.17 12.97 -2.29
N LYS A 24 5.64 11.72 -2.41
CA LYS A 24 5.05 10.72 -3.29
C LYS A 24 3.85 10.07 -2.62
N HIS A 25 2.75 9.94 -3.36
CA HIS A 25 1.53 9.32 -2.89
C HIS A 25 1.41 7.89 -3.42
N ILE A 26 1.39 6.91 -2.52
CA ILE A 26 1.18 5.49 -2.85
C ILE A 26 -0.18 5.03 -2.31
N VAL A 27 -1.01 4.44 -3.17
CA VAL A 27 -2.36 3.96 -2.83
C VAL A 27 -2.44 2.44 -3.00
N CYS A 28 -2.78 1.72 -1.94
CA CYS A 28 -2.87 0.27 -1.95
C CYS A 28 -4.31 -0.16 -1.62
N GLY A 29 -4.98 -0.85 -2.55
CA GLY A 29 -6.35 -1.33 -2.37
C GLY A 29 -7.29 -0.86 -3.47
N GLY A 30 -8.08 -1.76 -4.05
CA GLY A 30 -9.08 -1.41 -5.07
C GLY A 30 -10.10 -0.37 -4.58
N THR A 31 -10.74 -0.59 -3.42
CA THR A 31 -11.69 0.37 -2.84
C THR A 31 -11.01 1.71 -2.53
N THR A 32 -9.80 1.67 -1.96
CA THR A 32 -9.01 2.86 -1.64
C THR A 32 -8.63 3.64 -2.89
N ALA A 33 -8.30 2.96 -3.99
CA ALA A 33 -8.00 3.57 -5.27
C ALA A 33 -9.22 4.28 -5.87
N HIS A 34 -10.41 3.70 -5.76
CA HIS A 34 -11.65 4.35 -6.19
C HIS A 34 -11.95 5.61 -5.37
N LEU A 35 -11.76 5.56 -4.05
CA LEU A 35 -11.91 6.74 -3.19
C LEU A 35 -10.91 7.85 -3.56
N ALA A 36 -9.65 7.49 -3.78
CA ALA A 36 -8.61 8.43 -4.20
C ALA A 36 -8.92 9.06 -5.57
N ALA A 37 -9.34 8.26 -6.55
CA ALA A 37 -9.74 8.71 -7.88
C ALA A 37 -10.92 9.69 -7.81
N SER A 38 -11.94 9.35 -7.02
CA SER A 38 -13.11 10.21 -6.76
C SER A 38 -12.69 11.54 -6.12
N TYR A 39 -11.86 11.51 -5.08
CA TYR A 39 -11.38 12.70 -4.38
C TYR A 39 -10.58 13.64 -5.29
N LEU A 40 -9.72 13.08 -6.16
CA LEU A 40 -8.91 13.87 -7.09
C LEU A 40 -9.69 14.34 -8.33
N GLY A 41 -10.88 13.78 -8.59
CA GLY A 41 -11.61 14.01 -9.83
C GLY A 41 -10.87 13.46 -11.05
N LYS A 42 -10.14 12.35 -10.89
CA LYS A 42 -9.29 11.74 -11.93
C LYS A 42 -9.70 10.27 -12.15
N PRO A 43 -9.67 9.76 -13.39
CA PRO A 43 -10.00 8.36 -13.64
C PRO A 43 -8.96 7.41 -13.02
N LEU A 44 -9.42 6.24 -12.57
CA LEU A 44 -8.58 5.11 -12.24
C LEU A 44 -8.40 4.24 -13.49
N GLU A 45 -7.17 4.14 -13.98
CA GLU A 45 -6.79 3.29 -15.10
C GLU A 45 -6.13 2.01 -14.57
N VAL A 46 -6.67 0.84 -14.92
CA VAL A 46 -6.05 -0.45 -14.56
C VAL A 46 -5.06 -0.84 -15.65
N VAL A 47 -3.80 -1.04 -15.29
CA VAL A 47 -2.76 -1.50 -16.20
C VAL A 47 -2.68 -3.02 -16.08
N LEU A 48 -3.29 -3.69 -17.05
CA LEU A 48 -3.23 -5.15 -17.17
C LEU A 48 -1.90 -5.55 -17.83
N ASP A 49 -0.83 -5.56 -17.06
CA ASP A 49 0.46 -6.10 -17.49
C ASP A 49 0.66 -7.51 -16.89
N TYR A 50 0.29 -8.53 -17.65
CA TYR A 50 0.38 -9.94 -17.26
C TYR A 50 1.81 -10.47 -17.50
N GLN A 51 2.82 -9.92 -16.81
CA GLN A 51 4.17 -10.48 -16.89
C GLN A 51 4.30 -11.81 -16.11
N SER A 52 3.47 -12.01 -15.10
CA SER A 52 3.37 -13.26 -14.33
C SER A 52 1.98 -13.38 -13.68
N SER A 53 1.44 -14.59 -13.56
CA SER A 53 0.17 -14.84 -12.86
C SER A 53 0.25 -14.62 -11.34
N THR A 54 1.46 -14.53 -10.79
CA THR A 54 1.69 -14.40 -9.34
C THR A 54 1.82 -12.96 -8.86
N ILE A 55 2.01 -11.99 -9.77
CA ILE A 55 2.17 -10.59 -9.39
C ILE A 55 0.89 -9.82 -9.76
N PRO A 56 0.20 -9.18 -8.79
CA PRO A 56 -1.02 -8.43 -9.07
C PRO A 56 -0.80 -7.28 -10.05
N PRO A 57 -1.81 -6.91 -10.84
CA PRO A 57 -1.75 -5.73 -11.72
C PRO A 57 -1.63 -4.44 -10.90
N ILE A 58 -1.17 -3.38 -11.56
CA ILE A 58 -1.11 -2.03 -10.99
C ILE A 58 -2.21 -1.14 -11.57
N GLY A 59 -2.51 -0.06 -10.86
CA GLY A 59 -3.36 1.02 -11.37
C GLY A 59 -2.57 2.30 -11.62
N ARG A 60 -3.21 3.26 -12.27
CA ARG A 60 -2.72 4.64 -12.42
C ARG A 60 -3.85 5.62 -12.12
N ILE A 61 -3.53 6.65 -11.36
CA ILE A 61 -4.38 7.81 -11.11
C ILE A 61 -3.44 9.02 -11.23
N GLU A 62 -3.83 10.03 -12.01
CA GLU A 62 -3.04 11.27 -12.10
C GLU A 62 -2.90 11.90 -10.70
N GLY A 63 -1.66 12.21 -10.28
CA GLY A 63 -1.36 12.70 -8.93
C GLY A 63 -1.02 11.62 -7.90
N VAL A 64 -1.08 10.34 -8.28
CA VAL A 64 -0.65 9.19 -7.46
C VAL A 64 0.58 8.53 -8.10
N GLU A 65 1.64 8.33 -7.31
CA GLU A 65 2.91 7.74 -7.78
C GLU A 65 2.74 6.26 -8.15
N LEU A 66 2.01 5.52 -7.31
CA LEU A 66 1.80 4.09 -7.49
C LEU A 66 0.43 3.68 -6.92
N VAL A 67 -0.34 2.93 -7.71
CA VAL A 67 -1.58 2.27 -7.25
C VAL A 67 -1.40 0.76 -7.33
N THR A 68 -1.68 0.04 -6.24
CA THR A 68 -1.55 -1.43 -6.14
C THR A 68 -2.82 -2.09 -5.63
N GLU A 69 -2.88 -3.43 -5.74
CA GLU A 69 -4.05 -4.23 -5.36
C GLU A 69 -4.37 -4.17 -3.86
N GLY A 70 -3.37 -3.97 -3.00
CA GLY A 70 -3.57 -3.83 -1.55
C GLY A 70 -2.71 -4.79 -0.73
N VAL A 71 -3.35 -5.55 0.15
CA VAL A 71 -2.68 -6.38 1.17
C VAL A 71 -1.78 -7.44 0.56
N VAL A 72 -2.15 -8.03 -0.57
CA VAL A 72 -1.33 -9.04 -1.27
C VAL A 72 0.01 -8.44 -1.70
N THR A 73 0.00 -7.28 -2.36
CA THR A 73 1.23 -6.57 -2.77
C THR A 73 2.08 -6.18 -1.56
N ILE A 74 1.47 -5.74 -0.47
CA ILE A 74 2.17 -5.40 0.78
C ILE A 74 2.80 -6.65 1.41
N GLY A 75 2.11 -7.78 1.39
CA GLY A 75 2.63 -9.06 1.87
C GLY A 75 3.87 -9.50 1.10
N LEU A 76 3.83 -9.41 -0.23
CA LEU A 76 4.99 -9.71 -1.08
C LEU A 76 6.15 -8.73 -0.83
N ALA A 77 5.85 -7.45 -0.60
CA ALA A 77 6.87 -6.46 -0.24
C ALA A 77 7.48 -6.74 1.15
N LEU A 78 6.69 -7.21 2.12
CA LEU A 78 7.19 -7.66 3.42
C LEU A 78 8.13 -8.87 3.27
N GLU A 79 7.80 -9.85 2.44
CA GLU A 79 8.70 -10.97 2.17
C GLU A 79 10.00 -10.51 1.49
N ALA A 80 9.93 -9.57 0.56
CA ALA A 80 11.12 -8.94 -0.02
C ALA A 80 11.95 -8.20 1.05
N ALA A 81 11.31 -7.48 1.96
CA ALA A 81 11.98 -6.79 3.08
C ALA A 81 12.72 -7.77 3.99
N LYS A 82 12.08 -8.89 4.35
CA LYS A 82 12.68 -9.95 5.17
C LYS A 82 13.90 -10.56 4.48
N ARG A 83 13.80 -10.85 3.17
CA ARG A 83 14.92 -11.39 2.38
C ARG A 83 16.08 -10.39 2.29
N TYR A 84 15.79 -9.11 2.10
CA TYR A 84 16.80 -8.05 2.08
C TYR A 84 17.52 -7.94 3.43
N LEU A 85 16.78 -7.89 4.53
CA LEU A 85 17.36 -7.81 5.88
C LEU A 85 18.16 -9.06 6.28
N SER A 86 17.72 -10.24 5.85
CA SER A 86 18.35 -11.51 6.25
C SER A 86 19.55 -11.87 5.39
N TYR A 87 19.48 -11.61 4.09
CA TYR A 87 20.43 -12.14 3.10
C TYR A 87 21.04 -11.06 2.20
N GLY A 88 20.70 -9.78 2.38
CA GLY A 88 21.12 -8.69 1.49
C GLY A 88 20.51 -8.78 0.08
N CYS A 89 19.44 -9.56 -0.10
CA CYS A 89 18.82 -9.78 -1.39
C CYS A 89 18.13 -8.51 -1.92
N ASP A 90 18.64 -7.94 -3.00
CA ASP A 90 18.17 -6.69 -3.60
C ASP A 90 17.53 -6.85 -4.99
N ASP A 91 17.00 -8.05 -5.28
CA ASP A 91 16.24 -8.41 -6.49
C ASP A 91 15.18 -7.37 -6.93
N PHE A 92 14.65 -6.57 -6.00
CA PHE A 92 13.67 -5.52 -6.27
C PHE A 92 14.27 -4.30 -7.00
N ARG A 93 15.60 -4.13 -6.97
CA ARG A 93 16.32 -3.06 -7.69
C ARG A 93 16.55 -3.38 -9.17
N ASP A 94 16.28 -4.60 -9.61
CA ASP A 94 16.30 -4.95 -11.02
C ASP A 94 15.31 -4.06 -11.79
N THR A 95 15.84 -3.18 -12.62
CA THR A 95 15.07 -2.20 -13.39
C THR A 95 14.22 -2.85 -14.49
N ALA A 96 14.51 -4.11 -14.86
CA ALA A 96 13.66 -4.86 -15.78
C ALA A 96 12.31 -5.24 -15.13
N LYS A 97 12.23 -5.26 -13.80
CA LYS A 97 11.00 -5.56 -13.06
C LYS A 97 10.14 -4.33 -12.90
N THR A 98 9.16 -4.18 -13.79
CA THR A 98 8.19 -3.07 -13.79
C THR A 98 6.95 -3.34 -12.95
N ASP A 99 6.92 -4.45 -12.21
CA ASP A 99 5.76 -4.87 -11.43
C ASP A 99 5.54 -4.03 -10.16
N GLY A 100 4.31 -4.11 -9.62
CA GLY A 100 3.89 -3.31 -8.47
C GLY A 100 4.62 -3.62 -7.16
N VAL A 101 5.09 -4.86 -6.96
CA VAL A 101 5.85 -5.25 -5.75
C VAL A 101 7.24 -4.65 -5.81
N SER A 102 7.94 -4.82 -6.93
CA SER A 102 9.28 -4.26 -7.14
C SER A 102 9.25 -2.74 -7.07
N ALA A 103 8.24 -2.10 -7.69
CA ALA A 103 8.04 -0.66 -7.61
C ALA A 103 7.80 -0.18 -6.17
N LEU A 104 6.92 -0.85 -5.42
CA LEU A 104 6.66 -0.54 -4.01
C LEU A 104 7.92 -0.68 -3.15
N CYS A 105 8.68 -1.77 -3.33
CA CYS A 105 9.94 -2.00 -2.61
C CYS A 105 10.95 -0.89 -2.88
N ARG A 106 11.16 -0.49 -4.15
CA ARG A 106 12.05 0.63 -4.48
C ARG A 106 11.59 1.93 -3.83
N LEU A 107 10.30 2.26 -3.93
CA LEU A 107 9.75 3.48 -3.34
C LEU A 107 9.88 3.55 -1.82
N LEU A 108 9.81 2.41 -1.11
CA LEU A 108 9.88 2.38 0.35
C LEU A 108 11.32 2.16 0.87
N PHE A 109 12.06 1.22 0.29
CA PHE A 109 13.36 0.80 0.81
C PHE A 109 14.47 1.78 0.43
N ASP A 110 14.31 2.49 -0.70
CA ASP A 110 15.26 3.52 -1.13
C ASP A 110 14.78 4.93 -0.76
N ALA A 111 13.67 5.07 -0.02
CA ALA A 111 13.20 6.37 0.47
C ALA A 111 14.22 7.05 1.39
N GLU A 112 14.58 8.29 1.08
CA GLU A 112 15.40 9.14 1.97
C GLU A 112 14.52 9.99 2.90
N GLU A 113 13.28 10.24 2.49
CA GLU A 113 12.29 11.02 3.25
C GLU A 113 11.50 10.14 4.23
N PRO A 114 10.89 10.72 5.29
CA PRO A 114 10.00 10.00 6.19
C PRO A 114 8.81 9.36 5.48
N ILE A 115 8.44 8.15 5.91
CA ILE A 115 7.36 7.37 5.33
C ILE A 115 6.12 7.46 6.22
N ASN A 116 5.03 7.99 5.68
CA ASN A 116 3.77 8.15 6.41
C ASN A 116 2.75 7.09 5.96
N PHE A 117 2.41 6.17 6.86
CA PHE A 117 1.36 5.17 6.65
C PHE A 117 0.00 5.75 7.05
N TYR A 118 -0.94 5.73 6.12
CA TYR A 118 -2.34 6.07 6.33
C TYR A 118 -3.15 4.79 6.20
N ILE A 119 -3.64 4.28 7.32
CA ILE A 119 -4.19 2.92 7.44
C ILE A 119 -5.68 3.01 7.74
N GLY A 120 -6.47 2.56 6.78
CA GLY A 120 -7.91 2.45 6.93
C GLY A 120 -8.32 1.21 7.71
N THR A 121 -9.19 1.41 8.70
CA THR A 121 -9.65 0.39 9.64
C THR A 121 -11.05 -0.12 9.35
N ALA A 122 -11.58 0.13 8.14
CA ALA A 122 -12.84 -0.47 7.70
C ALA A 122 -12.85 -1.99 7.93
N VAL A 123 -13.90 -2.43 8.62
CA VAL A 123 -14.34 -3.82 8.67
C VAL A 123 -15.50 -3.93 7.68
N ASN A 124 -15.52 -4.98 6.87
CA ASN A 124 -16.53 -5.13 5.83
C ASN A 124 -17.89 -5.48 6.50
N ASP A 125 -18.71 -4.46 6.78
CA ASP A 125 -19.97 -4.57 7.54
C ASP A 125 -21.02 -5.49 6.90
N ALA A 126 -20.89 -5.78 5.60
CA ALA A 126 -21.87 -6.57 4.89
C ALA A 126 -22.07 -7.96 5.53
N HIS A 127 -21.04 -8.59 6.12
CA HIS A 127 -21.13 -9.94 6.68
C HIS A 127 -20.27 -10.06 7.96
N GLN A 128 -20.89 -10.19 9.14
CA GLN A 128 -20.19 -10.53 10.39
C GLN A 128 -19.77 -12.02 10.42
N ALA A 129 -18.98 -12.45 9.43
CA ALA A 129 -18.46 -13.81 9.36
C ALA A 129 -17.04 -13.86 9.97
N PRO A 130 -16.69 -14.91 10.74
CA PRO A 130 -15.34 -15.07 11.33
C PRO A 130 -14.18 -14.95 10.32
N LYS A 131 -14.44 -15.27 9.04
CA LYS A 131 -13.46 -15.12 7.95
C LYS A 131 -13.02 -13.67 7.73
N LEU A 132 -13.91 -12.70 7.91
CA LEU A 132 -13.61 -11.28 7.70
C LEU A 132 -12.80 -10.66 8.85
N GLU A 133 -12.97 -11.17 10.08
CA GLU A 133 -12.08 -10.82 11.21
C GLU A 133 -10.66 -11.33 10.98
N ILE A 134 -10.53 -12.53 10.40
CA ILE A 134 -9.22 -13.09 9.99
C ILE A 134 -8.59 -12.21 8.91
N ASP A 135 -9.35 -11.75 7.91
CA ASP A 135 -8.86 -10.88 6.85
C ASP A 135 -8.37 -9.52 7.38
N PHE A 136 -9.07 -8.94 8.35
CA PHE A 136 -8.65 -7.69 9.01
C PHE A 136 -7.37 -7.89 9.84
N ASN A 137 -7.31 -8.93 10.66
CA ASN A 137 -6.14 -9.21 11.49
C ASN A 137 -4.91 -9.49 10.64
N HIS A 138 -5.07 -10.26 9.55
CA HIS A 138 -4.00 -10.52 8.60
C HIS A 138 -3.51 -9.24 7.90
N LYS A 139 -4.42 -8.36 7.47
CA LYS A 139 -4.07 -7.03 6.96
C LYS A 139 -3.19 -6.28 7.96
N MET A 140 -3.59 -6.24 9.22
CA MET A 140 -2.86 -5.53 10.26
C MET A 140 -1.49 -6.15 10.55
N GLU A 141 -1.39 -7.48 10.59
CA GLU A 141 -0.15 -8.21 10.76
C GLU A 141 0.86 -7.87 9.65
N VAL A 142 0.42 -7.91 8.40
CA VAL A 142 1.26 -7.62 7.24
C VAL A 142 1.73 -6.16 7.23
N ILE A 143 0.84 -5.21 7.51
CA ILE A 143 1.19 -3.78 7.57
C ILE A 143 2.21 -3.52 8.69
N ASN A 144 1.94 -4.03 9.89
CA ASN A 144 2.84 -3.85 11.03
C ASN A 144 4.20 -4.53 10.80
N GLY A 145 4.21 -5.71 10.17
CA GLY A 145 5.44 -6.39 9.78
C GLY A 145 6.27 -5.57 8.81
N LEU A 146 5.64 -4.91 7.82
CA LEU A 146 6.34 -4.04 6.88
C LEU A 146 6.88 -2.78 7.56
N ILE A 147 6.11 -2.15 8.44
CA ILE A 147 6.55 -0.99 9.23
C ILE A 147 7.77 -1.35 10.09
N ASP A 148 7.74 -2.49 10.79
CA ASP A 148 8.87 -2.99 11.57
C ASP A 148 10.10 -3.25 10.70
N ALA A 149 9.93 -3.89 9.54
CA ALA A 149 11.02 -4.14 8.61
C ALA A 149 11.66 -2.82 8.10
N LEU A 150 10.86 -1.81 7.77
CA LEU A 150 11.35 -0.48 7.38
C LEU A 150 12.10 0.20 8.53
N GLY A 151 11.61 0.07 9.77
CA GLY A 151 12.32 0.55 10.95
C GLY A 151 13.70 -0.13 11.13
N LYS A 152 13.79 -1.44 10.89
CA LYS A 152 15.07 -2.18 10.87
C LYS A 152 16.01 -1.73 9.75
N MET A 153 15.46 -1.22 8.65
CA MET A 153 16.21 -0.55 7.57
C MET A 153 16.56 0.92 7.89
N ARG A 154 16.34 1.37 9.13
CA ARG A 154 16.58 2.75 9.60
C ARG A 154 15.74 3.80 8.88
N LYS A 155 14.55 3.44 8.39
CA LYS A 155 13.59 4.42 7.87
C LYS A 155 12.83 5.08 9.00
N GLU A 156 12.57 6.37 8.86
CA GLU A 156 11.64 7.08 9.73
C GLU A 156 10.22 6.79 9.26
N VAL A 157 9.41 6.15 10.10
CA VAL A 157 8.07 5.70 9.74
C VAL A 157 7.06 6.23 10.76
N THR A 158 5.97 6.83 10.29
CA THR A 158 4.81 7.15 11.10
C THR A 158 3.58 6.40 10.60
N ALA A 159 2.63 6.12 11.50
CA ALA A 159 1.38 5.45 11.15
C ALA A 159 0.19 6.20 11.76
N LYS A 160 -0.80 6.50 10.92
CA LYS A 160 -2.08 7.10 11.31
C LYS A 160 -3.21 6.16 10.91
N PHE A 161 -4.15 5.98 11.83
CA PHE A 161 -5.29 5.08 11.67
C PHE A 161 -6.56 5.89 11.45
N TYR A 162 -7.36 5.45 10.48
CA TYR A 162 -8.59 6.11 10.04
C TYR A 162 -9.78 5.15 9.99
#